data_AF-A0A1M7SNW3-F1
#
_entry.id   AF-A0A1M7SNW3-F1
#
_cell.length_a   1.000
_cell.length_b   1.000
_cell.length_c   1.000
_cell.angle_alpha   90.00
_cell.angle_beta   90.00
_cell.angle_gamma   90.00
#
_symmetry.space_group_name_H-M   'P 1'
#
loop_
_entity.id
_entity.type
_entity.pdbx_description
1 polymer ?
#
loop_
_entity_poly.entity_id
_entity_poly.type
_entity_poly.pdbx_seq_one_letter_code
_entity_poly.pdbx_strand_id
1 'polypeptide(L)'
;MSDRVLSDAHNLKKLIREAEALADESIIAMARLKQAMLAARQNPAIEVHTGQRALMRLTEAESQAMSMSTNLLRVHDELSKVARIHASGDPGVPTEFPDAAIAAKPVVQERLSA
;
A
#
# COMPACT_ATOMS: atom_id res chain seq x y z
N MET A 1 32.39 6.72 -5.78
CA MET A 1 31.46 5.99 -4.89
C MET A 1 31.67 4.51 -5.13
N SER A 2 31.64 3.64 -4.11
CA SER A 2 31.80 2.19 -4.38
C SER A 2 30.50 1.65 -4.97
N ASP A 3 30.60 0.75 -5.95
CA ASP A 3 29.44 0.11 -6.61
C ASP A 3 28.49 -0.55 -5.60
N ARG A 4 29.03 -0.99 -4.47
CA ARG A 4 28.26 -1.54 -3.34
C ARG A 4 27.30 -0.53 -2.72
N VAL A 5 27.72 0.72 -2.51
CA VAL A 5 26.85 1.76 -1.91
C VAL A 5 25.66 2.09 -2.82
N LEU A 6 25.89 2.15 -4.13
CA LEU A 6 24.81 2.34 -5.11
C LEU A 6 23.84 1.17 -5.14
N SER A 7 24.37 -0.05 -5.16
CA SER A 7 23.56 -1.27 -5.12
C SER A 7 22.68 -1.34 -3.86
N ASP A 8 23.27 -1.03 -2.70
CA ASP A 8 22.54 -1.03 -1.43
C ASP A 8 21.44 0.04 -1.42
N ALA A 9 21.71 1.24 -1.94
CA ALA A 9 20.72 2.31 -2.05
C ALA A 9 19.53 1.93 -2.96
N HIS A 10 19.80 1.31 -4.11
CA HIS A 10 18.74 0.81 -5.00
C HIS A 10 17.90 -0.29 -4.34
N ASN A 11 18.55 -1.22 -3.63
CA ASN A 11 17.85 -2.27 -2.90
C ASN A 11 16.95 -1.71 -1.80
N LEU A 12 17.45 -0.76 -0.99
CA LEU A 12 16.64 -0.09 0.05
C LEU A 12 15.45 0.66 -0.54
N LYS A 13 15.62 1.37 -1.66
CA LYS A 13 14.54 2.07 -2.37
C LYS A 13 13.46 1.11 -2.87
N LYS A 14 13.83 -0.10 -3.29
CA LYS A 14 12.88 -1.14 -3.68
C LYS A 14 12.14 -1.69 -2.46
N LEU A 15 12.88 -2.08 -1.42
CA LEU A 15 12.32 -2.69 -0.21
C LEU A 15 11.33 -1.78 0.53
N ILE A 16 11.59 -0.47 0.59
CA ILE A 16 10.68 0.47 1.26
C ILE A 16 9.32 0.56 0.52
N ARG A 17 9.33 0.56 -0.82
CA ARG A 17 8.10 0.57 -1.62
C ARG A 17 7.32 -0.74 -1.49
N GLU A 18 8.02 -1.86 -1.43
CA GLU A 18 7.39 -3.17 -1.17
C GLU A 18 6.75 -3.22 0.23
N ALA A 19 7.42 -2.65 1.24
CA ALA A 19 6.89 -2.56 2.58
C ALA A 19 5.65 -1.65 2.67
N GLU A 20 5.64 -0.52 1.96
CA GLU A 20 4.47 0.37 1.84
C GLU A 20 3.28 -0.35 1.19
N ALA A 21 3.50 -1.03 0.07
CA ALA A 21 2.45 -1.80 -0.60
C ALA A 21 1.87 -2.90 0.29
N LEU A 22 2.71 -3.62 1.02
CA LEU A 22 2.29 -4.66 1.96
C LEU A 22 1.46 -4.09 3.13
N ALA A 23 1.78 -2.88 3.60
CA ALA A 23 1.00 -2.20 4.63
C ALA A 23 -0.42 -1.90 4.14
N ASP A 24 -0.56 -1.41 2.90
CA ASP A 24 -1.86 -1.15 2.28
C ASP A 24 -2.67 -2.44 2.07
N GLU A 25 -2.04 -3.51 1.60
CA GLU A 25 -2.68 -4.83 1.46
C GLU A 25 -3.19 -5.36 2.82
N SER A 26 -2.42 -5.15 3.88
CA SER A 26 -2.81 -5.54 5.25
C SER A 26 -4.04 -4.77 5.71
N ILE A 27 -4.11 -3.46 5.44
CA ILE A 27 -5.28 -2.62 5.75
C ILE A 27 -6.51 -3.07 4.96
N ILE A 28 -6.36 -3.40 3.68
CA ILE A 28 -7.43 -3.94 2.85
C ILE A 28 -7.95 -5.27 3.43
N ALA A 29 -7.05 -6.17 3.85
CA ALA A 29 -7.44 -7.44 4.45
C ALA A 29 -8.25 -7.26 5.75
N MET A 30 -7.84 -6.32 6.62
CA MET A 30 -8.57 -5.98 7.84
C MET A 30 -9.94 -5.38 7.55
N ALA A 31 -10.04 -4.47 6.57
CA ALA A 31 -11.31 -3.88 6.17
C ALA A 31 -12.30 -4.94 5.67
N ARG A 32 -11.83 -5.91 4.87
CA ARG A 32 -12.64 -7.07 4.42
C ARG A 32 -13.12 -7.91 5.59
N LEU A 33 -12.25 -8.19 6.55
CA LEU A 33 -12.61 -8.92 7.77
C LEU A 33 -13.69 -8.17 8.57
N LYS A 34 -13.52 -6.86 8.77
CA LYS A 34 -14.48 -6.01 9.48
C LYS A 34 -15.85 -6.02 8.81
N GLN A 35 -15.88 -5.92 7.48
CA GLN A 35 -17.10 -6.00 6.70
C GLN A 35 -17.80 -7.36 6.90
N ALA A 36 -17.06 -8.47 6.83
CA ALA A 36 -17.60 -9.80 7.06
C ALA A 36 -18.17 -9.96 8.48
N MET A 37 -17.48 -9.45 9.50
CA MET A 37 -17.97 -9.46 10.89
C MET A 37 -19.26 -8.66 11.07
N LEU A 38 -19.37 -7.49 10.44
CA LEU A 38 -20.58 -6.67 10.49
C LEU A 38 -21.74 -7.33 9.74
N ALA A 39 -21.49 -7.93 8.58
CA ALA A 39 -22.50 -8.69 7.84
C ALA A 39 -23.00 -9.89 8.65
N ALA A 40 -22.10 -10.63 9.31
CA ALA A 40 -22.48 -11.75 10.18
C ALA A 40 -23.40 -11.31 11.34
N ARG A 41 -23.20 -10.10 11.90
CA ARG A 41 -24.06 -9.53 12.95
C ARG A 41 -25.45 -9.13 12.48
N GLN A 42 -25.70 -9.08 11.17
CA GLN A 42 -27.05 -8.87 10.63
C GLN A 42 -27.91 -10.13 10.70
N ASN A 43 -27.33 -11.30 11.05
CA ASN A 43 -28.09 -12.52 11.23
C ASN A 43 -29.03 -12.41 12.46
N PRO A 44 -30.36 -12.51 12.30
CA PRO A 44 -31.31 -12.41 13.41
C PRO A 44 -31.15 -13.48 14.50
N ALA A 45 -30.50 -14.60 14.19
CA ALA A 45 -30.19 -15.66 15.15
C ALA A 45 -28.99 -15.34 16.05
N ILE A 46 -28.30 -14.22 15.83
CA ILE A 46 -27.13 -13.78 16.60
C ILE A 46 -27.52 -12.56 17.42
N GLU A 47 -27.15 -12.56 18.70
CA GLU A 47 -27.41 -11.42 19.58
C GLU A 47 -26.61 -10.19 19.14
N VAL A 48 -27.19 -9.01 19.25
CA VAL A 48 -26.62 -7.76 18.71
C VAL A 48 -25.19 -7.49 19.23
N HIS A 49 -24.91 -7.83 20.49
CA HIS A 49 -23.60 -7.63 21.11
C HIS A 49 -22.55 -8.70 20.80
N THR A 50 -22.92 -9.82 20.16
CA THR A 50 -22.00 -10.89 19.81
C THR A 50 -20.90 -10.36 18.88
N GLY A 51 -19.65 -10.64 19.23
CA GLY A 51 -18.48 -10.17 18.45
C GLY A 51 -18.08 -8.71 18.67
N GLN A 52 -18.78 -7.93 19.50
CA GLN A 52 -18.46 -6.52 19.74
C GLN A 52 -17.03 -6.32 20.26
N ARG A 53 -16.58 -7.17 21.21
CA ARG A 53 -15.20 -7.11 21.73
C ARG A 53 -14.14 -7.40 20.66
N ALA A 54 -14.45 -8.31 19.73
CA ALA A 54 -13.57 -8.62 18.61
C ALA A 54 -13.51 -7.45 17.63
N LEU A 55 -14.64 -6.80 17.31
CA LEU A 55 -14.68 -5.59 16.47
C LEU A 55 -13.90 -4.42 17.07
N MET A 56 -13.97 -4.23 18.39
CA MET A 56 -13.18 -3.20 19.07
C MET A 56 -11.67 -3.48 18.93
N ARG A 57 -11.24 -4.73 19.16
CA ARG A 57 -9.84 -5.13 18.99
C ARG A 57 -9.36 -5.03 17.54
N LEU A 58 -10.20 -5.38 16.57
CA LEU A 58 -9.88 -5.20 15.16
C LEU A 58 -9.71 -3.71 14.81
N THR A 59 -10.58 -2.85 15.34
CA THR A 59 -10.45 -1.39 15.14
C THR A 59 -9.18 -0.82 15.77
N GLU A 60 -8.77 -1.34 16.93
CA GLU A 60 -7.50 -0.98 17.55
C GLU A 60 -6.31 -1.43 16.69
N ALA A 61 -6.34 -2.65 16.16
CA ALA A 61 -5.33 -3.16 15.24
C ALA A 61 -5.24 -2.33 13.94
N GLU A 62 -6.38 -1.93 13.37
CA GLU A 62 -6.44 -1.04 12.20
C GLU A 62 -5.77 0.32 12.48
N SER A 63 -6.03 0.90 13.65
CA SER A 63 -5.40 2.17 14.09
C SER A 63 -3.88 2.03 14.20
N GLN A 64 -3.40 0.94 14.80
CA GLN A 64 -1.97 0.65 14.91
C GLN A 64 -1.32 0.47 13.53
N ALA A 65 -1.98 -0.24 12.61
CA ALA A 65 -1.48 -0.42 11.26
C ALA A 65 -1.42 0.90 10.47
N MET A 66 -2.39 1.79 10.63
CA MET A 66 -2.36 3.13 10.04
C MET A 66 -1.19 3.98 10.58
N SER A 67 -0.96 3.91 11.90
CA SER A 67 0.19 4.56 12.53
C SER A 67 1.52 4.02 11.99
N MET A 68 1.63 2.69 11.84
CA MET A 68 2.77 2.02 11.23
C MET A 68 3.00 2.48 9.78
N SER A 69 1.95 2.51 8.95
CA SER A 69 2.05 3.00 7.56
C SER A 69 2.56 4.45 7.50
N THR A 70 2.06 5.32 8.38
CA THR A 70 2.56 6.70 8.49
C THR A 70 4.04 6.75 8.88
N ASN A 71 4.49 5.87 9.77
CA ASN A 71 5.91 5.78 10.14
C ASN A 71 6.78 5.25 8.99
N LEU A 72 6.28 4.32 8.16
CA LEU A 72 6.98 3.87 6.96
C LEU A 72 7.21 5.02 5.97
N LEU A 73 6.21 5.88 5.75
CA LEU A 73 6.36 7.08 4.91
C LEU A 73 7.46 8.03 5.41
N ARG A 74 7.60 8.16 6.75
CA ARG A 74 8.68 8.96 7.35
C ARG A 74 10.04 8.30 7.16
N VAL A 75 10.13 6.97 7.31
CA VAL A 75 11.35 6.22 7.01
C VAL A 75 11.75 6.40 5.54
N HIS A 76 10.80 6.34 4.62
CA HIS A 76 11.04 6.60 3.20
C HIS A 76 11.59 8.01 2.97
N ASP A 77 11.02 9.05 3.59
CA ASP A 77 11.53 10.42 3.47
C ASP A 77 12.96 10.57 4.03
N GLU A 78 13.25 9.99 5.19
CA GLU A 78 14.60 9.99 5.78
C GLU A 78 15.61 9.25 4.90
N LEU A 79 15.27 8.05 4.40
CA LEU A 79 16.12 7.32 3.46
C LEU A 79 16.35 8.11 2.17
N SER A 80 15.33 8.84 1.69
CA SER A 80 15.46 9.70 0.50
C SER A 80 16.42 10.87 0.73
N LYS A 81 16.41 11.48 1.93
CA LYS A 81 17.38 12.52 2.32
C LYS A 81 18.80 11.96 2.33
N VAL A 82 19.01 10.80 2.95
CA VAL A 82 20.31 10.13 3.02
C VAL A 82 20.81 9.78 1.61
N ALA A 83 19.95 9.23 0.76
CA ALA A 83 20.30 8.86 -0.61
C ALA A 83 20.75 10.07 -1.45
N ARG A 84 20.13 11.24 -1.28
CA ARG A 84 20.57 12.47 -1.99
C ARG A 84 22.02 12.86 -1.67
N ILE A 85 22.44 12.68 -0.42
CA ILE A 85 23.78 13.05 0.05
C ILE A 85 24.81 11.97 -0.31
N HIS A 86 24.46 10.70 -0.08
CA HIS A 86 25.42 9.60 -0.06
C HIS A 86 25.36 8.66 -1.26
N ALA A 87 24.25 8.66 -2.00
CA ALA A 87 24.03 7.75 -3.12
C ALA A 87 23.90 8.46 -4.47
N SER A 88 24.32 9.74 -4.54
CA SER A 88 24.18 10.62 -5.71
C SER A 88 22.76 10.56 -6.26
N GLY A 89 21.89 11.44 -5.76
CA GLY A 89 20.44 11.42 -6.05
C GLY A 89 20.11 10.98 -7.47
N ASP A 90 19.14 10.07 -7.60
CA ASP A 90 18.63 9.56 -8.87
C ASP A 90 18.38 10.75 -9.82
N PRO A 91 19.12 10.88 -10.95
CA PRO A 91 18.95 11.98 -11.87
C PRO A 91 17.57 11.96 -12.54
N GLY A 92 16.71 10.99 -12.20
CA GLY A 92 15.40 10.83 -12.80
C GLY A 92 15.59 10.31 -14.20
N VAL A 93 16.33 9.21 -14.37
CA VAL A 93 16.41 8.53 -15.67
C VAL A 93 14.97 8.26 -16.10
N PRO A 94 14.50 8.88 -17.21
CA PRO A 94 13.12 8.75 -17.62
C PRO A 94 12.79 7.28 -17.79
N THR A 95 11.71 6.81 -17.17
CA THR A 95 11.19 5.47 -17.44
C THR A 95 10.79 5.42 -18.90
N GLU A 96 11.57 4.72 -19.73
CA GLU A 96 11.21 4.48 -21.12
C GLU A 96 10.03 3.50 -21.16
N PHE A 97 8.85 4.02 -21.48
CA PHE A 97 7.69 3.18 -21.78
C PHE A 97 7.84 2.67 -23.21
N PRO A 98 7.85 1.35 -23.45
CA PRO A 98 7.77 0.83 -24.80
C PRO A 98 6.46 1.30 -25.45
N ASP A 99 6.48 1.72 -26.72
CA ASP A 99 5.29 2.21 -27.43
C ASP A 99 4.09 1.24 -27.35
N ALA A 100 4.37 -0.07 -27.28
CA ALA A 100 3.36 -1.11 -27.10
C ALA A 100 2.57 -0.99 -25.78
N ALA A 101 3.17 -0.44 -24.72
CA ALA A 101 2.52 -0.22 -23.43
C ALA A 101 1.57 1.00 -23.45
N ILE A 102 1.81 1.96 -24.35
CA ILE A 102 0.96 3.14 -24.56
C ILE A 102 -0.12 2.84 -25.61
N ALA A 103 0.13 1.91 -26.53
CA ALA A 103 -0.76 1.54 -27.63
C ALA A 103 -1.97 0.65 -27.24
N ALA A 104 -2.17 0.35 -25.95
CA ALA A 104 -3.41 -0.27 -25.48
C ALA A 104 -4.56 0.73 -25.67
N LYS A 105 -5.25 0.61 -26.81
CA LYS A 105 -6.34 1.47 -27.29
C LYS A 105 -7.35 1.82 -26.18
N PRO A 106 -7.92 3.04 -26.19
CA PRO A 106 -9.06 3.33 -25.32
C PRO A 106 -10.19 2.38 -25.67
N VAL A 107 -10.70 1.66 -24.66
CA VAL A 107 -11.98 0.97 -24.76
C VAL A 107 -13.04 2.05 -24.94
N VAL A 108 -13.39 2.35 -26.20
CA VAL A 108 -14.59 3.12 -26.51
C VAL A 108 -15.75 2.25 -26.07
N GLN A 109 -16.25 2.53 -24.87
CA GLN A 109 -17.44 1.90 -24.34
C GLN A 109 -18.62 2.43 -25.17
N GLU A 110 -18.95 1.70 -26.22
CA GLU A 110 -20.12 1.92 -27.06
C GLU A 110 -21.35 1.82 -26.16
N ARG A 111 -21.87 2.97 -25.74
CA ARG A 111 -23.19 3.05 -25.09
C ARG A 111 -24.19 2.70 -26.18
N LEU A 112 -24.55 1.42 -26.25
CA LEU A 112 -25.74 0.93 -26.91
C LEU A 112 -26.94 1.65 -26.30
N SER A 113 -27.39 2.68 -27.01
CA SER A 113 -28.76 3.16 -26.97
C SER A 113 -29.67 2.12 -27.62
N ALA A 114 -30.48 1.46 -26.79
CA ALA A 114 -31.76 0.86 -27.17
C ALA A 114 -32.67 0.88 -25.92
#